data_AF-A0A328VE63-F1
#
_entry.id   AF-A0A328VE63-F1
#
_cell.length_a   1.000
_cell.length_b   1.000
_cell.length_c   1.000
_cell.angle_alpha   90.00
_cell.angle_beta   90.00
_cell.angle_gamma   90.00
#
_symmetry.space_group_name_H-M   'P 1'
#
loop_
_entity.id
_entity.type
_entity.pdbx_description
1 polymer ?
#
loop_
_entity_poly.entity_id
_entity_poly.type
_entity_poly.pdbx_seq_one_letter_code
_entity_poly.pdbx_strand_id
1 'polypeptide(L)'
;MTYFPNPLAALESVRRHLNIGGCSVAATWCSPEESPIEGLPDEIGAKSAHISLLERGIPGPFNLSDSQTLEEKFTQAGFSEVSSEKLSVAFEFASVDDFVL
;
A
#
# COMPACT_ATOMS: atom_id res chain seq x y z
N MET A 1 11.36 -4.68 -3.80
CA MET A 1 10.59 -5.85 -3.34
C MET A 1 9.17 -5.69 -3.85
N THR A 2 8.64 -6.64 -4.62
CA THR A 2 7.29 -6.56 -5.19
C THR A 2 6.25 -7.02 -4.17
N TYR A 3 5.36 -6.11 -3.76
CA TYR A 3 4.18 -6.44 -2.98
C TYR A 3 3.06 -6.89 -3.92
N PHE A 4 2.41 -8.02 -3.62
CA PHE A 4 1.22 -8.57 -4.30
C PHE A 4 1.18 -8.31 -5.82
N PRO A 5 1.95 -9.05 -6.64
CA PRO A 5 2.04 -8.81 -8.09
C PRO A 5 0.69 -8.90 -8.82
N ASN A 6 -0.29 -9.56 -8.21
CA ASN A 6 -1.68 -9.53 -8.63
C ASN A 6 -2.59 -9.33 -7.41
N PRO A 7 -2.92 -8.06 -7.05
CA PRO A 7 -3.74 -7.76 -5.88
C PRO A 7 -5.15 -8.34 -5.98
N LEU A 8 -5.72 -8.41 -7.18
CA LEU A 8 -7.05 -8.98 -7.40
C LEU A 8 -7.07 -10.47 -7.06
N ALA A 9 -6.13 -11.26 -7.59
CA ALA A 9 -6.04 -12.69 -7.28
C ALA A 9 -5.80 -12.96 -5.78
N ALA A 10 -5.04 -12.07 -5.11
CA ALA A 10 -4.85 -12.16 -3.66
C ALA A 10 -6.18 -11.95 -2.92
N LEU A 11 -6.94 -10.91 -3.26
CA LEU A 11 -8.25 -10.61 -2.66
C LEU A 11 -9.29 -11.71 -2.94
N GLU A 12 -9.33 -12.25 -4.17
CA GLU A 12 -10.17 -13.41 -4.51
C GLU A 12 -9.82 -14.63 -3.65
N SER A 13 -8.52 -14.85 -3.41
CA SER A 13 -8.07 -15.90 -2.51
C SER A 13 -8.55 -15.66 -1.07
N VAL A 14 -8.40 -14.44 -0.55
CA VAL A 14 -8.91 -14.08 0.80
C VAL A 14 -10.40 -14.36 0.88
N ARG A 15 -11.20 -13.85 -0.07
CA ARG A 15 -12.65 -14.06 -0.10
C ARG A 15 -13.03 -15.55 -0.03
N ARG A 16 -12.35 -16.42 -0.78
CA ARG A 16 -12.65 -17.87 -0.79
C ARG A 16 -12.37 -18.56 0.54
N HIS A 17 -11.51 -18.00 1.38
CA HIS A 17 -11.15 -18.57 2.69
C HIS A 17 -11.92 -17.95 3.86
N LEU A 18 -12.72 -16.91 3.62
CA LEU A 18 -13.56 -16.34 4.66
C LEU A 18 -14.77 -17.25 4.96
N ASN A 19 -15.13 -17.31 6.24
CA ASN A 19 -16.41 -17.90 6.65
C ASN A 19 -17.58 -17.07 6.09
N ILE A 20 -18.77 -17.68 6.01
CA ILE A 20 -20.00 -16.97 5.65
C ILE A 20 -20.20 -15.80 6.61
N GLY A 21 -20.33 -14.58 6.07
CA GLY A 21 -20.46 -13.34 6.83
C GLY A 21 -19.14 -12.74 7.36
N GLY A 22 -18.00 -13.33 7.01
CA GLY A 22 -16.69 -12.77 7.36
C GLY A 22 -16.34 -11.49 6.60
N CYS A 23 -15.49 -10.65 7.19
CA CYS A 23 -14.99 -9.43 6.58
C CYS A 23 -13.48 -9.50 6.30
N SER A 24 -13.00 -8.68 5.37
CA SER A 24 -11.59 -8.44 5.12
C SER A 24 -11.30 -6.96 5.29
N VAL A 25 -10.19 -6.64 5.96
CA VAL A 25 -9.70 -5.27 6.14
C VAL A 25 -8.27 -5.22 5.66
N ALA A 26 -7.89 -4.15 4.98
CA ALA A 26 -6.54 -3.90 4.52
C ALA A 26 -6.16 -2.45 4.81
N ALA A 27 -4.87 -2.23 5.08
CA ALA A 27 -4.27 -0.90 5.16
C ALA A 27 -3.19 -0.82 4.08
N THR A 28 -3.20 0.27 3.32
CA THR A 28 -2.23 0.57 2.27
C THR A 28 -1.68 1.97 2.49
N TRP A 29 -0.49 2.23 1.96
CA TRP A 29 0.10 3.56 2.00
C TRP A 29 -0.60 4.48 1.01
N CYS A 30 -0.82 5.74 1.39
CA CYS A 30 -1.23 6.80 0.47
C CYS A 30 -0.09 7.15 -0.49
N SER A 31 -0.31 8.14 -1.36
CA SER A 31 0.71 8.59 -2.31
C SER A 31 2.02 9.01 -1.61
N PRO A 32 3.18 8.97 -2.28
CA PRO A 32 4.44 9.43 -1.70
C PRO A 32 4.37 10.85 -1.13
N GLU A 33 3.62 11.75 -1.77
CA GLU A 33 3.38 13.12 -1.27
C GLU A 33 2.55 13.18 0.03
N GLU A 34 1.68 12.20 0.28
CA GLU A 34 0.89 12.09 1.51
C GLU A 34 1.53 11.18 2.56
N SER A 35 2.50 10.35 2.17
CA SER A 35 3.28 9.43 3.02
C SER A 35 4.79 9.68 2.84
N PRO A 36 5.29 10.89 3.17
CA PRO A 36 6.62 11.34 2.78
C PRO A 36 7.73 10.47 3.36
N ILE A 37 7.58 10.01 4.61
CA ILE A 37 8.58 9.17 5.29
C ILE A 37 8.87 7.88 4.51
N GLU A 38 7.84 7.24 3.96
CA GLU A 38 7.98 6.02 3.15
C GLU A 38 8.58 6.30 1.76
N GLY A 39 8.40 7.52 1.23
CA GLY A 39 8.97 7.94 -0.05
C GLY A 39 10.41 8.46 0.03
N LEU A 40 10.90 8.79 1.23
CA LEU A 40 12.24 9.38 1.44
C LEU A 40 13.40 8.55 0.87
N PRO A 41 13.45 7.22 1.03
CA PRO A 41 14.58 6.43 0.52
C PRO A 41 14.71 6.52 -1.01
N ASP A 42 13.59 6.46 -1.73
CA ASP A 42 13.57 6.57 -3.19
C ASP A 42 13.99 7.97 -3.65
N GLU A 43 13.52 9.03 -2.96
CA GLU A 43 13.91 10.41 -3.25
C GLU A 43 15.41 10.66 -3.01
N ILE A 44 15.95 10.16 -1.90
CA ILE A 44 17.39 10.25 -1.57
C ILE A 44 18.21 9.46 -2.58
N GLY A 45 17.79 8.24 -2.93
CA GLY A 45 18.47 7.42 -3.93
C GLY A 45 18.54 8.10 -5.30
N ALA A 46 17.44 8.71 -5.74
CA ALA A 46 17.37 9.44 -7.00
C ALA A 46 18.30 10.66 -7.01
N LYS A 47 18.34 11.42 -5.91
CA LYS A 47 19.15 12.64 -5.78
C LYS A 47 20.64 12.37 -5.58
N SER A 48 20.99 11.39 -4.77
CA SER A 48 22.37 11.19 -4.28
C SER A 48 23.12 10.07 -4.99
N ALA A 49 22.41 9.06 -5.50
CA ALA A 49 23.01 7.87 -6.11
C ALA A 49 22.69 7.72 -7.61
N HIS A 50 21.96 8.68 -8.20
CA HIS A 50 21.49 8.63 -9.59
C HIS A 50 20.77 7.32 -9.95
N ILE A 51 20.13 6.70 -8.96
CA ILE A 51 19.30 5.51 -9.16
C ILE A 51 18.05 5.98 -9.90
N SER A 52 17.68 5.30 -10.99
CA SER A 52 16.42 5.57 -11.67
C SER A 52 15.29 5.34 -10.66
N LEU A 53 14.43 6.34 -10.47
CA LEU A 53 13.16 6.13 -9.80
C LEU A 53 12.47 4.93 -10.47
N LEU A 54 11.93 4.02 -9.64
CA LEU A 54 11.17 2.88 -10.16
C LEU A 54 10.09 3.43 -11.09
N GLU A 55 10.00 2.86 -12.30
CA GLU A 55 9.02 3.29 -13.28
C GLU A 55 7.60 3.20 -12.67
N ARG A 56 6.76 4.19 -12.95
CA ARG A 56 5.34 4.17 -12.55
C ARG A 56 4.70 2.88 -13.09
N GLY A 57 4.25 2.01 -12.20
CA GLY A 57 3.62 0.73 -12.53
C GLY A 57 4.40 -0.51 -12.08
N ILE A 58 5.65 -0.37 -11.62
CA ILE A 58 6.36 -1.47 -10.94
C ILE A 58 5.70 -1.70 -9.57
N PRO A 59 5.35 -2.95 -9.21
CA PRO A 59 4.72 -3.22 -7.93
C PRO A 59 5.53 -2.73 -6.73
N GLY A 60 4.98 -1.74 -6.04
CA GLY A 60 5.55 -1.12 -4.85
C GLY A 60 4.49 -0.81 -3.79
N PRO A 61 4.91 -0.23 -2.64
CA PRO A 61 4.01 0.03 -1.51
C PRO A 61 2.82 0.95 -1.87
N PHE A 62 3.00 1.82 -2.87
CA PHE A 62 2.01 2.82 -3.28
C PHE A 62 1.07 2.37 -4.41
N ASN A 63 1.14 1.10 -4.84
CA ASN A 63 0.32 0.57 -5.94
C ASN A 63 -1.19 0.65 -5.69
N LEU A 64 -1.61 0.71 -4.43
CA LEU A 64 -3.00 0.81 -3.99
C LEU A 64 -3.19 2.05 -3.10
N SER A 65 -2.50 3.14 -3.44
CA SER A 65 -2.59 4.42 -2.73
C SER A 65 -3.85 5.22 -3.06
N ASP A 66 -4.40 5.02 -4.25
CA ASP A 66 -5.67 5.61 -4.66
C ASP A 66 -6.83 4.81 -4.08
N SER A 67 -7.68 5.48 -3.30
CA SER A 67 -8.80 4.87 -2.60
C SER A 67 -9.81 4.25 -3.56
N GLN A 68 -10.10 4.93 -4.67
CA GLN A 68 -11.03 4.41 -5.68
C GLN A 68 -10.51 3.11 -6.29
N THR A 69 -9.24 3.09 -6.69
CA THR A 69 -8.58 1.88 -7.20
C THR A 69 -8.61 0.75 -6.18
N LEU A 70 -8.35 1.03 -4.90
CA LEU A 70 -8.42 0.03 -3.83
C LEU A 70 -9.85 -0.55 -3.71
N GLU A 71 -10.86 0.29 -3.63
CA GLU A 71 -12.26 -0.12 -3.54
C GLU A 71 -12.72 -0.92 -4.76
N GLU A 72 -12.30 -0.51 -5.96
CA GLU A 72 -12.56 -1.23 -7.20
C GLU A 72 -11.95 -2.64 -7.18
N LYS A 73 -10.74 -2.83 -6.64
CA LYS A 73 -10.13 -4.17 -6.52
C LYS A 73 -10.88 -5.08 -5.55
N PHE A 74 -11.32 -4.54 -4.42
CA PHE A 74 -12.18 -5.30 -3.49
C PHE A 74 -13.51 -5.67 -4.12
N THR A 75 -14.15 -4.73 -4.80
CA THR A 75 -15.43 -4.97 -5.50
C THR A 75 -15.26 -6.00 -6.61
N GLN A 76 -14.20 -5.91 -7.43
CA GLN A 76 -13.87 -6.89 -8.47
C GLN A 76 -13.60 -8.29 -7.90
N ALA A 77 -12.97 -8.38 -6.72
CA ALA A 77 -12.77 -9.64 -6.02
C ALA A 77 -14.06 -10.24 -5.44
N GLY A 78 -15.18 -9.52 -5.52
CA GLY A 78 -16.50 -9.97 -5.08
C GLY A 78 -16.87 -9.57 -3.64
N PHE A 79 -16.12 -8.67 -3.00
CA PHE A 79 -16.56 -8.08 -1.73
C PHE A 79 -17.73 -7.13 -1.93
N SER A 80 -18.57 -6.99 -0.91
CA SER A 80 -19.69 -6.05 -0.84
C SER A 80 -19.46 -5.08 0.31
N GLU A 81 -20.19 -3.95 0.31
CA GLU A 81 -20.09 -2.92 1.36
C GLU A 81 -18.66 -2.38 1.52
N VAL A 82 -17.97 -2.25 0.38
CA VAL A 82 -16.58 -1.77 0.34
C VAL A 82 -16.57 -0.27 0.58
N SER A 83 -15.71 0.15 1.51
CA SER A 83 -15.42 1.55 1.79
C SER A 83 -13.98 1.69 2.25
N SER A 84 -13.42 2.88 2.07
CA SER A 84 -12.08 3.23 2.53
C SER A 84 -12.08 4.58 3.23
N GLU A 85 -11.12 4.77 4.13
CA GLU A 85 -10.85 6.04 4.78
C GLU A 85 -9.34 6.29 4.81
N LYS A 86 -8.95 7.57 4.84
CA LYS A 86 -7.56 7.97 5.05
C LYS A 86 -7.31 8.15 6.54
N LEU A 87 -6.31 7.46 7.06
CA LEU A 87 -5.90 7.56 8.46
C LEU A 87 -4.54 8.24 8.56
N SER A 88 -4.49 9.36 9.27
CA SER A 88 -3.21 9.99 9.65
C SER A 88 -2.62 9.24 10.84
N VAL A 89 -1.50 8.56 10.62
CA VAL A 89 -0.77 7.85 11.67
C VAL A 89 0.50 8.62 12.00
N ALA A 90 0.68 8.96 13.27
CA ALA A 90 1.92 9.52 13.78
C ALA A 90 2.79 8.39 14.33
N PHE A 91 4.01 8.26 13.82
CA PHE A 91 5.01 7.35 14.34
C PHE A 91 6.02 8.13 15.17
N GLU A 92 6.24 7.71 16.41
CA GLU A 92 7.25 8.26 17.30
C GLU A 92 8.36 7.23 17.47
N PHE A 93 9.59 7.63 17.17
CA PHE A 93 10.79 6.79 17.31
C PHE A 93 11.68 7.40 18.40
N ALA A 94 12.28 6.55 19.23
CA ALA A 94 13.14 7.02 20.32
C ALA A 94 14.50 7.54 19.82
N SER A 95 14.91 7.11 18.62
CA SER A 95 16.15 7.54 17.96
C SER A 95 16.07 7.36 16.44
N VAL A 96 17.05 7.89 15.71
CA VAL A 96 17.20 7.64 14.26
C VAL A 96 17.52 6.16 14.00
N ASP A 97 18.31 5.52 14.87
CA ASP A 97 18.62 4.10 14.74
C ASP A 97 17.36 3.24 14.83
N ASP A 98 16.39 3.61 15.68
CA ASP A 98 15.10 2.91 15.78
C ASP A 98 14.21 3.12 14.55
N PHE A 99 14.41 4.20 13.79
CA PHE A 99 13.64 4.51 12.59
C PHE A 99 14.15 3.75 11.34
N VAL A 100 15.46 3.50 11.25
CA VAL A 100 16.08 2.90 10.06
C VAL A 100 16.12 1.36 10.06
N LEU A 101 15.71 0.72 11.16
CA LEU A 101 15.67 -0.74 11.36
C LEU A 101 14.33 -1.36 10.92
#